data_AF-A0A7Y7IS98-F1
#
_entry.id   AF-A0A7Y7IS98-F1
#
_cell.length_a   1.000
_cell.length_b   1.000
_cell.length_c   1.000
_cell.angle_alpha   90.00
_cell.angle_beta   90.00
_cell.angle_gamma   90.00
#
_symmetry.space_group_name_H-M   'P 1'
#
loop_
_entity.id
_entity.type
_entity.pdbx_description
1 polymer ?
#
loop_
_entity_poly.entity_id
_entity_poly.type
_entity_poly.pdbx_seq_one_letter_code
_entity_poly.pdbx_strand_id
1 'polypeptide(L)'
;MCGTNNREDLKLTPVQESSCACCSTPAISTQSADTSGTVYELEGLTCGHCVQTVEKAVRAVTGADSVAVTLVAGSASTLTVAGPVNPETVRAAVVTAGYTVL
;
A
#
# COMPACT_ATOMS: atom_id res chain seq x y z
N MET A 1 -3.57 60.35 -16.22
CA MET A 1 -4.76 59.66 -16.75
C MET A 1 -5.00 58.44 -15.86
N CYS A 2 -5.58 58.66 -14.69
CA CYS A 2 -7.00 58.43 -14.36
C CYS A 2 -7.33 56.94 -14.16
N GLY A 3 -7.58 56.58 -12.89
CA GLY A 3 -8.00 55.25 -12.46
C GLY A 3 -8.23 55.22 -10.95
N THR A 4 -9.13 56.07 -10.47
CA THR A 4 -9.55 56.24 -9.08
C THR A 4 -10.59 55.20 -8.65
N ASN A 5 -10.39 54.65 -7.44
CA ASN A 5 -11.38 54.27 -6.40
C ASN A 5 -12.25 53.00 -6.55
N ASN A 6 -12.07 52.08 -5.59
CA ASN A 6 -13.07 51.54 -4.62
C ASN A 6 -12.57 50.17 -4.12
N ARG A 7 -12.19 49.96 -2.86
CA ARG A 7 -12.93 50.03 -1.58
C ARG A 7 -14.10 49.05 -1.46
N GLU A 8 -13.77 47.76 -1.44
CA GLU A 8 -14.48 46.60 -0.84
C GLU A 8 -13.36 45.54 -0.68
N ASP A 9 -13.08 44.81 0.38
CA ASP A 9 -13.82 44.38 1.55
C ASP A 9 -12.80 44.00 2.62
N LEU A 10 -12.98 44.57 3.81
CA LEU A 10 -12.29 44.20 5.03
C LEU A 10 -13.39 44.06 6.08
N LYS A 11 -14.29 43.08 5.96
CA LYS A 11 -15.14 42.64 7.10
C LYS A 11 -15.51 41.16 7.05
N LEU A 12 -14.94 40.46 8.03
CA LEU A 12 -15.62 39.58 8.98
C LEU A 12 -16.76 38.69 8.44
N THR A 13 -16.46 37.39 8.40
CA THR A 13 -17.33 36.25 8.75
C THR A 13 -18.74 36.22 8.15
N PRO A 14 -19.03 35.10 7.46
CA PRO A 14 -20.16 34.30 7.90
C PRO A 14 -19.74 32.83 7.97
N VAL A 15 -19.84 32.20 9.15
CA VAL A 15 -21.03 31.45 9.60
C VAL A 15 -20.75 29.95 9.45
N GLN A 16 -20.37 29.36 10.57
CA GLN A 16 -20.59 27.93 10.81
C GLN A 16 -22.11 27.72 10.82
N GLU A 17 -22.72 27.47 9.66
CA GLU A 17 -24.08 26.93 9.58
C GLU A 17 -24.01 25.57 8.90
N SER A 18 -24.17 24.56 9.75
CA SER A 18 -24.37 23.17 9.40
C SER A 18 -25.67 23.02 8.60
N SER A 19 -25.64 22.40 7.41
CA SER A 19 -26.73 21.49 6.95
C SER A 19 -26.42 20.75 5.64
N CYS A 20 -26.30 19.43 5.78
CA CYS A 20 -26.45 18.30 4.85
C CYS A 20 -26.72 18.52 3.34
N ALA A 21 -25.84 17.97 2.48
CA ALA A 21 -26.21 17.30 1.22
C ALA A 21 -25.06 16.41 0.65
N CYS A 22 -25.08 15.14 1.06
CA CYS A 22 -24.94 13.90 0.27
C CYS A 22 -24.15 13.91 -1.08
N CYS A 23 -23.13 13.02 -1.15
CA CYS A 23 -22.52 12.44 -2.37
C CYS A 23 -21.30 13.16 -3.00
N SER A 24 -20.13 13.10 -2.36
CA SER A 24 -18.85 12.97 -3.08
C SER A 24 -17.87 12.11 -2.28
N THR A 25 -17.92 10.83 -2.65
CA THR A 25 -16.98 9.72 -2.51
C THR A 25 -15.62 10.08 -1.87
N PRO A 26 -15.22 9.42 -0.76
CA PRO A 26 -13.83 9.41 -0.33
C PRO A 26 -13.03 8.52 -1.28
N ALA A 27 -12.71 9.03 -2.47
CA ALA A 27 -11.80 8.37 -3.39
C ALA A 27 -10.36 8.66 -2.96
N ILE A 28 -9.96 7.88 -1.96
CA ILE A 28 -8.60 7.40 -1.75
C ILE A 28 -7.65 8.46 -1.20
N SER A 29 -7.59 8.44 0.13
CA SER A 29 -6.34 8.50 0.87
C SER A 29 -5.33 7.56 0.21
N THR A 30 -4.55 8.06 -0.74
CA THR A 30 -3.33 7.36 -1.16
C THR A 30 -2.34 7.63 -0.05
N GLN A 31 -2.42 6.73 0.93
CA GLN A 31 -1.67 6.76 2.17
C GLN A 31 -0.21 7.06 1.86
N SER A 32 0.21 8.18 2.43
CA SER A 32 1.49 8.39 3.07
C SER A 32 2.34 7.13 3.10
N ALA A 33 3.52 7.24 2.49
CA ALA A 33 4.62 6.31 2.61
C ALA A 33 4.91 6.00 4.09
N ASP A 34 4.28 4.96 4.59
CA ASP A 34 4.72 4.25 5.77
C ASP A 34 5.65 3.14 5.26
N THR A 35 6.86 3.09 5.81
CA THR A 35 7.78 1.97 5.65
C THR A 35 7.22 0.76 6.42
N SER A 36 6.02 0.32 6.06
CA SER A 36 5.32 -0.85 6.59
C SER A 36 5.71 -2.04 5.73
N GLY A 37 6.71 -2.79 6.19
CA GLY A 37 6.96 -4.11 5.65
C GLY A 37 5.77 -5.01 5.96
N THR A 38 5.10 -5.52 4.94
CA THR A 38 4.04 -6.52 5.12
C THR A 38 4.67 -7.90 5.24
N VAL A 39 4.22 -8.65 6.25
CA VAL A 39 4.73 -9.99 6.55
C VAL A 39 3.64 -11.01 6.20
N TYR A 40 4.01 -12.03 5.46
CA TYR A 40 3.14 -13.10 4.98
C TYR A 40 3.67 -14.44 5.46
N GLU A 41 2.79 -15.33 5.88
CA GLU A 41 3.15 -16.72 6.14
C GLU A 41 2.93 -17.57 4.89
N LEU A 42 3.85 -18.48 4.65
CA LEU A 42 3.92 -19.32 3.47
C LEU A 42 3.91 -20.79 3.90
N GLU A 43 2.97 -21.54 3.34
CA GLU A 43 2.91 -22.99 3.49
C GLU A 43 3.59 -23.71 2.32
N GLY A 44 4.21 -24.86 2.61
CA GLY A 44 4.82 -25.72 1.59
C GLY A 44 6.26 -25.36 1.17
N LEU A 45 6.83 -24.27 1.69
CA LEU A 45 8.25 -23.95 1.51
C LEU A 45 9.14 -24.89 2.34
N THR A 46 9.56 -25.99 1.72
CA THR A 46 10.34 -27.06 2.37
C THR A 46 11.79 -27.16 1.89
N CYS A 47 12.18 -26.38 0.88
CA CYS A 47 13.52 -26.43 0.31
C CYS A 47 14.04 -25.03 -0.04
N GLY A 48 15.35 -24.77 0.19
CA GLY A 48 15.96 -23.47 -0.08
C GLY A 48 15.84 -23.00 -1.53
N HIS A 49 15.79 -23.93 -2.50
CA HIS A 49 15.54 -23.59 -3.91
C HIS A 49 14.11 -23.07 -4.16
N CYS A 50 13.12 -23.59 -3.44
CA CYS A 50 11.74 -23.12 -3.52
C CYS A 50 11.64 -21.67 -3.04
N VAL A 51 12.33 -21.35 -1.94
CA VAL A 51 12.39 -19.99 -1.40
C VAL A 51 12.97 -19.01 -2.40
N GLN A 52 14.12 -19.34 -3.01
CA GLN A 52 14.73 -18.45 -3.99
C GLN A 52 13.82 -18.18 -5.19
N THR A 53 13.04 -19.18 -5.61
CA THR A 53 12.09 -19.04 -6.72
C THR A 53 10.95 -18.09 -6.35
N VAL A 54 10.37 -18.25 -5.16
CA VAL A 54 9.31 -17.36 -4.64
C VAL A 54 9.83 -15.95 -4.40
N GLU A 55 10.97 -15.80 -3.75
CA GLU A 55 11.57 -14.48 -3.50
C GLU A 55 11.80 -13.74 -4.81
N LYS A 56 12.32 -14.42 -5.84
CA LYS A 56 12.55 -13.82 -7.15
C LYS A 56 11.25 -13.44 -7.87
N ALA A 57 10.21 -14.26 -7.75
CA ALA A 57 8.89 -13.97 -8.29
C ALA A 57 8.25 -12.75 -7.61
N VAL A 58 8.34 -12.65 -6.28
CA VAL A 58 7.82 -11.52 -5.51
C VAL A 58 8.65 -10.25 -5.72
N ARG A 59 9.98 -10.37 -5.88
CA ARG A 59 10.85 -9.24 -6.28
C ARG A 59 10.53 -8.69 -7.66
N ALA A 60 9.95 -9.50 -8.55
CA ALA A 60 9.52 -9.05 -9.87
C ALA A 60 8.18 -8.28 -9.82
N VAL A 61 7.49 -8.26 -8.68
CA VAL A 61 6.25 -7.49 -8.49
C VAL A 61 6.58 -6.00 -8.41
N THR A 62 5.91 -5.21 -9.24
CA THR A 62 6.02 -3.75 -9.23
C THR A 62 5.64 -3.19 -7.85
N GLY A 63 6.55 -2.43 -7.24
CA GLY A 63 6.35 -1.82 -5.92
C GLY A 63 6.97 -2.58 -4.75
N ALA A 64 7.52 -3.78 -4.98
CA ALA A 64 8.34 -4.48 -3.99
C ALA A 64 9.76 -3.88 -3.99
N ASP A 65 10.07 -3.05 -2.99
CA ASP A 65 11.39 -2.42 -2.82
C ASP A 65 12.37 -3.40 -2.15
N SER A 66 11.90 -4.04 -1.07
CA SER A 66 12.66 -5.05 -0.34
C SER A 66 11.83 -6.31 -0.18
N VAL A 67 12.44 -7.46 -0.45
CA VAL A 67 11.83 -8.78 -0.25
C VAL A 67 12.83 -9.63 0.51
N ALA A 68 12.37 -10.25 1.60
CA ALA A 68 13.15 -11.17 2.40
C ALA A 68 12.30 -12.38 2.75
N VAL A 69 12.83 -13.58 2.54
CA VAL A 69 12.16 -14.83 2.92
C VAL A 69 12.94 -15.52 4.02
N THR A 70 12.26 -15.79 5.13
CA THR A 70 12.76 -16.57 6.27
C THR A 70 12.20 -17.97 6.18
N LEU A 71 13.07 -18.94 5.89
CA LEU A 71 12.69 -20.36 5.85
C LEU A 71 12.79 -20.93 7.27
N VAL A 72 11.68 -21.41 7.81
CA VAL A 72 11.64 -22.02 9.14
C VAL A 72 11.44 -23.52 8.98
N ALA A 73 12.50 -24.30 9.23
CA ALA A 73 12.44 -25.76 9.10
C ALA A 73 11.44 -26.35 10.11
N GLY A 74 10.38 -27.00 9.61
CA GLY A 74 9.33 -27.58 10.45
C GLY A 74 8.22 -26.60 10.86
N SER A 75 8.15 -25.41 10.27
CA SER A 75 7.06 -24.44 10.49
C SER A 75 6.75 -23.67 9.20
N ALA A 76 5.77 -22.76 9.26
CA ALA A 76 5.47 -21.87 8.14
C ALA A 76 6.66 -20.92 7.89
N SER A 77 7.00 -20.74 6.61
CA SER A 77 8.03 -19.79 6.21
C SER A 77 7.46 -18.39 6.15
N THR A 78 8.27 -17.38 6.40
CA THR A 78 7.80 -15.99 6.50
C THR A 78 8.38 -15.16 5.36
N LEU A 79 7.52 -14.50 4.57
CA LEU A 79 7.88 -13.58 3.50
C LEU A 79 7.61 -12.14 3.97
N THR A 80 8.66 -11.34 4.03
CA THR A 80 8.56 -9.91 4.33
C THR A 80 8.75 -9.11 3.06
N VAL A 81 7.78 -8.27 2.71
CA VAL A 81 7.84 -7.37 1.57
C VAL A 81 7.70 -5.93 2.05
N ALA A 82 8.68 -5.09 1.79
CA ALA A 82 8.62 -3.65 2.03
C ALA A 82 8.50 -2.89 0.71
N GLY A 83 7.69 -1.84 0.71
CA GLY A 83 7.43 -0.99 -0.44
C GLY A 83 5.93 -0.75 -0.66
N PRO A 84 5.56 0.19 -1.56
CA PRO A 84 4.17 0.47 -1.91
C PRO A 84 3.62 -0.62 -2.82
N VAL A 85 3.50 -1.85 -2.29
CA VAL A 85 2.98 -3.01 -3.00
C VAL A 85 1.57 -3.35 -2.50
N ASN A 86 0.70 -3.76 -3.42
CA ASN A 86 -0.63 -4.22 -3.04
C ASN A 86 -0.55 -5.67 -2.52
N PRO A 87 -1.08 -5.98 -1.32
CA PRO A 87 -1.09 -7.34 -0.79
C PRO A 87 -1.80 -8.35 -1.71
N GLU A 88 -2.80 -7.92 -2.51
CA GLU A 88 -3.40 -8.72 -3.59
C GLU A 88 -2.38 -9.21 -4.61
N THR A 89 -1.50 -8.31 -5.03
CA THR A 89 -0.53 -8.60 -6.08
C THR A 89 0.55 -9.53 -5.57
N VAL A 90 0.98 -9.36 -4.31
CA VAL A 90 1.93 -10.28 -3.67
C VAL A 90 1.34 -11.69 -3.58
N ARG A 91 0.11 -11.84 -3.04
CA ARG A 91 -0.52 -13.16 -2.95
C ARG A 91 -0.73 -13.80 -4.32
N ALA A 92 -1.14 -13.04 -5.33
CA ALA A 92 -1.32 -13.56 -6.69
C ALA A 92 -0.01 -14.06 -7.30
N ALA A 93 1.09 -13.34 -7.08
CA ALA A 93 2.43 -13.75 -7.53
C ALA A 93 2.87 -15.05 -6.85
N VAL A 94 2.63 -15.20 -5.55
CA VAL A 94 2.97 -16.41 -4.80
C VAL A 94 2.11 -17.61 -5.21
N VAL A 95 0.80 -17.40 -5.42
CA VAL A 95 -0.12 -18.44 -5.93
C VAL A 95 0.28 -18.87 -7.34
N THR A 96 0.70 -17.93 -8.19
CA THR A 96 1.22 -18.23 -9.54
C THR A 96 2.51 -19.03 -9.49
N ALA A 97 3.35 -18.83 -8.46
CA ALA A 97 4.53 -19.64 -8.20
C ALA A 97 4.20 -21.04 -7.62
N GLY A 98 2.92 -21.31 -7.30
CA GLY A 98 2.45 -22.61 -6.80
C GLY A 98 2.44 -22.76 -5.29
N TYR A 99 2.43 -21.65 -4.54
CA TYR A 99 2.44 -21.65 -3.07
C TYR A 99 1.24 -20.89 -2.49
N THR A 100 0.89 -21.23 -1.25
CA THR A 100 -0.20 -20.57 -0.51
C THR A 100 0.37 -19.55 0.46
N VAL A 101 -0.19 -18.34 0.45
CA VAL A 101 0.01 -17.29 1.47
C VAL A 101 -1.16 -17.35 2.45
N LEU A 102 -0.87 -17.30 3.74
CA LEU A 102 -1.83 -17.19 4.85
C LEU A 102 -2.05 -15.74 5.28
#